data_AF-A0A430DZ34-F1
#
_entry.id   AF-A0A430DZ34-F1
#
_cell.length_a   1.000
_cell.length_b   1.000
_cell.length_c   1.000
_cell.angle_alpha   90.00
_cell.angle_beta   90.00
_cell.angle_gamma   90.00
#
_symmetry.space_group_name_H-M   'P 1'
#
loop_
_entity.id
_entity.type
_entity.pdbx_description
1 polymer ?
#
loop_
_entity_poly.entity_id
_entity_poly.type
_entity_poly.pdbx_seq_one_letter_code
_entity_poly.pdbx_strand_id
1 'polypeptide(L)'
;MIKETDMPFRDNSVLISTASDVFVEADNADGSYDGAGGAVAFVVENGLSGDDTFLNFGSDDSLLVGRKIFDGNDDGFIAFGPNGVLDVDRFGGGNSRAGSDQFQLVGEGGDDLTVIRYLGAKENSDQHVYADANTLFNLYTQFGAANVLEGDVSDDTIDMSGGARVLLHDNGLGLNLGGDTVTGFGDDDLFVTTSKLWDKTGNGIITFSTNEVLDTSGATGPDGSDPSTGPGGQVDFNVDALTYLGMNTVNGVDYYYYGTANSTAALPPLS
;
A
#
# COMPACT_ATOMS: atom_id res chain seq x y z
N MET A 1 5.37 33.47 20.19
CA MET A 1 5.21 32.72 18.93
C MET A 1 5.74 31.34 19.22
N ILE A 2 4.85 30.39 19.46
CA ILE A 2 5.24 28.98 19.45
C ILE A 2 5.53 28.71 17.98
N LYS A 3 6.78 28.39 17.65
CA LYS A 3 7.14 27.92 16.33
C LYS A 3 6.32 26.64 16.18
N GLU A 4 5.34 26.61 15.27
CA GLU A 4 4.88 25.33 14.75
C GLU A 4 6.15 24.58 14.40
N THR A 5 6.35 23.44 15.05
CA THR A 5 7.34 22.47 14.61
C THR A 5 6.90 22.12 13.20
N ASP A 6 7.56 22.74 12.20
CA ASP A 6 7.41 22.40 10.78
C ASP A 6 7.37 20.87 10.74
N MET A 7 6.23 20.31 10.36
CA MET A 7 6.21 18.90 10.00
C MET A 7 7.17 18.79 8.82
N PRO A 8 8.19 17.91 8.89
CA PRO A 8 9.19 17.83 7.83
C PRO A 8 8.58 17.36 6.50
N PHE A 9 7.38 16.78 6.54
CA PHE A 9 6.60 16.35 5.40
C PHE A 9 6.00 17.52 4.60
N ARG A 10 5.86 17.28 3.30
CA ARG A 10 5.11 18.11 2.37
C ARG A 10 3.62 17.75 2.49
N ASP A 11 2.81 18.42 1.68
CA ASP A 11 1.38 18.12 1.59
C ASP A 11 1.16 16.71 1.03
N ASN A 12 0.62 15.82 1.85
CA ASN A 12 0.25 14.45 1.52
C ASN A 12 -1.28 14.26 1.43
N SER A 13 -2.06 15.33 1.20
CA SER A 13 -3.53 15.26 1.17
C SER A 13 -4.10 14.56 -0.07
N VAL A 14 -3.35 14.50 -1.17
CA VAL A 14 -3.76 13.81 -2.41
C VAL A 14 -3.60 12.31 -2.22
N LEU A 15 -4.68 11.54 -2.32
CA LEU A 15 -4.64 10.07 -2.16
C LEU A 15 -4.08 9.36 -3.39
N ILE A 16 -4.70 9.55 -4.56
CA ILE A 16 -4.26 8.89 -5.78
C ILE A 16 -3.28 9.81 -6.50
N SER A 17 -2.04 9.34 -6.70
CA SER A 17 -0.93 10.18 -7.18
C SER A 17 -0.43 9.77 -8.55
N THR A 18 -0.28 8.47 -8.79
CA THR A 18 0.28 7.92 -10.04
C THR A 18 -0.51 6.74 -10.60
N ALA A 19 -1.43 6.16 -9.83
CA ALA A 19 -2.38 5.19 -10.36
C ALA A 19 -3.36 5.87 -11.34
N SER A 20 -3.95 5.07 -12.23
CA SER A 20 -5.07 5.52 -13.05
C SER A 20 -6.38 5.39 -12.27
N ASP A 21 -7.20 6.44 -12.26
CA ASP A 21 -8.49 6.41 -11.59
C ASP A 21 -9.57 5.79 -12.48
N VAL A 22 -10.31 4.82 -11.95
CA VAL A 22 -11.51 4.26 -12.58
C VAL A 22 -12.69 4.47 -11.64
N PHE A 23 -13.64 5.31 -12.05
CA PHE A 23 -14.85 5.58 -11.27
C PHE A 23 -15.90 4.49 -11.48
N VAL A 24 -16.42 3.95 -10.38
CA VAL A 24 -17.54 3.01 -10.34
C VAL A 24 -18.77 3.79 -9.87
N GLU A 25 -19.75 3.95 -10.76
CA GLU A 25 -20.94 4.77 -10.51
C GLU A 25 -21.87 4.10 -9.50
N ALA A 26 -22.49 4.89 -8.62
CA ALA A 26 -23.52 4.40 -7.70
C ALA A 26 -24.90 4.37 -8.38
N ASP A 27 -25.05 3.59 -9.45
CA ASP A 27 -26.24 3.53 -10.30
C ASP A 27 -27.13 2.28 -10.05
N ASN A 28 -26.74 1.42 -9.10
CA ASN A 28 -27.40 0.17 -8.74
C ASN A 28 -27.51 -0.78 -9.95
N ALA A 29 -26.50 -0.80 -10.82
CA ALA A 29 -26.40 -1.69 -11.96
C ALA A 29 -25.02 -2.38 -12.03
N ASP A 30 -25.02 -3.69 -12.24
CA ASP A 30 -23.80 -4.49 -12.33
C ASP A 30 -22.87 -3.99 -13.44
N GLY A 31 -21.64 -3.63 -13.07
CA GLY A 31 -20.58 -3.19 -13.97
C GLY A 31 -19.43 -4.19 -14.09
N SER A 32 -18.54 -3.91 -15.06
CA SER A 32 -17.26 -4.61 -15.16
C SER A 32 -16.16 -3.61 -15.50
N TYR A 33 -15.09 -3.65 -14.70
CA TYR A 33 -13.98 -2.70 -14.71
C TYR A 33 -12.66 -3.47 -14.85
N ASP A 34 -11.71 -2.97 -15.61
CA ASP A 34 -10.47 -3.68 -15.95
C ASP A 34 -9.26 -2.95 -15.34
N GLY A 35 -8.45 -3.68 -14.57
CA GLY A 35 -7.21 -3.24 -13.93
C GLY A 35 -5.95 -3.44 -14.79
N ALA A 36 -6.10 -4.02 -15.99
CA ALA A 36 -4.93 -4.31 -16.82
C ALA A 36 -4.16 -3.05 -17.23
N GLY A 37 -2.82 -3.10 -17.11
CA GLY A 37 -1.92 -2.07 -17.63
C GLY A 37 -1.11 -1.30 -16.59
N GLY A 38 -1.08 -1.80 -15.35
CA GLY A 38 -0.40 -1.20 -14.19
C GLY A 38 -1.41 -0.54 -13.25
N ALA A 39 -0.93 -0.05 -12.10
CA ALA A 39 -1.73 0.45 -10.99
C ALA A 39 -3.01 1.22 -11.37
N VAL A 40 -4.15 0.67 -10.97
CA VAL A 40 -5.49 1.26 -11.05
C VAL A 40 -6.06 1.45 -9.65
N ALA A 41 -6.61 2.65 -9.40
CA ALA A 41 -7.44 2.93 -8.25
C ALA A 41 -8.92 2.87 -8.67
N PHE A 42 -9.62 1.82 -8.26
CA PHE A 42 -11.05 1.69 -8.45
C PHE A 42 -11.80 2.50 -7.39
N VAL A 43 -12.38 3.61 -7.82
CA VAL A 43 -13.03 4.58 -6.95
C VAL A 43 -14.54 4.38 -6.98
N VAL A 44 -15.08 3.74 -5.94
CA VAL A 44 -16.51 3.46 -5.82
C VAL A 44 -17.24 4.65 -5.21
N GLU A 45 -18.21 5.17 -5.95
CA GLU A 45 -19.07 6.25 -5.49
C GLU A 45 -19.90 5.86 -4.25
N ASN A 46 -20.20 6.84 -3.41
CA ASN A 46 -21.09 6.64 -2.27
C ASN A 46 -22.52 6.34 -2.72
N GLY A 47 -23.01 5.13 -2.45
CA GLY A 47 -24.37 4.71 -2.75
C GLY A 47 -24.44 3.21 -2.99
N LEU A 48 -25.46 2.78 -3.72
CA LEU A 48 -25.56 1.41 -4.21
C LEU A 48 -24.96 1.35 -5.62
N SER A 49 -23.86 0.64 -5.82
CA SER A 49 -23.27 0.49 -7.15
C SER A 49 -23.85 -0.70 -7.91
N GLY A 50 -24.26 -1.76 -7.20
CA GLY A 50 -24.68 -3.03 -7.79
C GLY A 50 -23.66 -4.13 -7.56
N ASP A 51 -23.85 -5.27 -8.22
CA ASP A 51 -22.92 -6.40 -8.09
C ASP A 51 -21.79 -6.28 -9.15
N ASP A 52 -20.74 -5.52 -8.82
CA ASP A 52 -19.66 -5.18 -9.75
C ASP A 52 -18.55 -6.24 -9.86
N THR A 53 -17.92 -6.32 -11.03
CA THR A 53 -16.76 -7.19 -11.28
C THR A 53 -15.52 -6.41 -11.68
N PHE A 54 -14.45 -6.55 -10.91
CA PHE A 54 -13.13 -6.00 -11.19
C PHE A 54 -12.25 -7.09 -11.81
N LEU A 55 -11.91 -6.94 -13.08
CA LEU A 55 -11.11 -7.87 -13.86
C LEU A 55 -9.64 -7.46 -13.82
N ASN A 56 -8.75 -8.46 -13.85
CA ASN A 56 -7.30 -8.27 -13.83
C ASN A 56 -6.83 -7.40 -12.65
N PHE A 57 -7.44 -7.58 -11.47
CA PHE A 57 -7.06 -6.87 -10.26
C PHE A 57 -5.66 -7.32 -9.82
N GLY A 58 -4.66 -6.46 -10.04
CA GLY A 58 -3.25 -6.71 -9.77
C GLY A 58 -2.85 -6.45 -8.32
N SER A 59 -1.61 -6.81 -8.02
CA SER A 59 -0.99 -6.49 -6.71
C SER A 59 -0.74 -4.99 -6.51
N ASP A 60 -0.76 -4.23 -7.60
CA ASP A 60 -0.60 -2.77 -7.69
C ASP A 60 -1.95 -2.04 -7.86
N ASP A 61 -3.07 -2.75 -7.82
CA ASP A 61 -4.40 -2.15 -7.85
C ASP A 61 -4.94 -1.88 -6.44
N SER A 62 -5.84 -0.90 -6.35
CA SER A 62 -6.51 -0.54 -5.11
C SER A 62 -8.01 -0.37 -5.30
N LEU A 63 -8.77 -0.72 -4.26
CA LEU A 63 -10.20 -0.51 -4.16
C LEU A 63 -10.48 0.57 -3.11
N LEU A 64 -11.13 1.66 -3.53
CA LEU A 64 -11.47 2.80 -2.69
C LEU A 64 -12.99 2.86 -2.56
N VAL A 65 -13.49 2.67 -1.35
CA VAL A 65 -14.95 2.67 -1.06
C VAL A 65 -15.30 3.72 -0.02
N GLY A 66 -16.44 4.36 -0.16
CA GLY A 66 -16.86 5.45 0.73
C GLY A 66 -17.32 5.03 2.13
N ARG A 67 -17.37 3.72 2.42
CA ARG A 67 -17.62 3.18 3.77
C ARG A 67 -16.68 2.02 4.05
N LYS A 68 -16.11 1.99 5.25
CA LYS A 68 -15.28 0.87 5.72
C LYS A 68 -16.08 -0.43 5.63
N ILE A 69 -15.54 -1.40 4.89
CA ILE A 69 -16.04 -2.77 4.79
C ILE A 69 -15.90 -3.45 6.14
N PHE A 70 -16.90 -4.25 6.51
CA PHE A 70 -16.93 -4.93 7.79
C PHE A 70 -15.84 -5.98 7.92
N ASP A 71 -14.89 -5.69 8.81
CA ASP A 71 -13.90 -6.63 9.33
C ASP A 71 -14.46 -7.30 10.60
N GLY A 72 -14.70 -8.61 10.54
CA GLY A 72 -15.37 -9.34 11.61
C GLY A 72 -14.50 -9.68 12.81
N ASN A 73 -13.18 -9.73 12.63
CA ASN A 73 -12.20 -10.08 13.64
C ASN A 73 -11.20 -8.94 13.92
N ASP A 74 -11.35 -7.81 13.23
CA ASP A 74 -10.58 -6.57 13.44
C ASP A 74 -9.07 -6.83 13.29
N ASP A 75 -8.71 -7.60 12.27
CA ASP A 75 -7.33 -7.96 11.95
C ASP A 75 -6.76 -7.21 10.73
N GLY A 76 -7.57 -6.37 10.08
CA GLY A 76 -7.20 -5.60 8.90
C GLY A 76 -7.41 -6.35 7.59
N PHE A 77 -7.88 -7.60 7.60
CA PHE A 77 -8.07 -8.41 6.40
C PHE A 77 -9.54 -8.74 6.18
N ILE A 78 -10.02 -8.51 4.96
CA ILE A 78 -11.39 -8.80 4.57
C ILE A 78 -11.40 -10.08 3.73
N ALA A 79 -11.72 -11.20 4.38
CA ALA A 79 -11.92 -12.47 3.71
C ALA A 79 -13.24 -12.49 2.93
N PHE A 80 -13.19 -13.00 1.71
CA PHE A 80 -14.34 -13.09 0.83
C PHE A 80 -15.28 -14.23 1.29
N GLY A 81 -16.53 -14.17 0.85
CA GLY A 81 -17.48 -15.24 1.08
C GLY A 81 -17.05 -16.57 0.45
N PRO A 82 -17.62 -17.72 0.86
CA PRO A 82 -17.30 -19.02 0.27
C PRO A 82 -17.57 -19.13 -1.25
N ASN A 83 -18.31 -18.18 -1.81
CA ASN A 83 -18.59 -18.03 -3.23
C ASN A 83 -17.60 -17.11 -3.97
N GLY A 84 -16.54 -16.64 -3.30
CA GLY A 84 -15.50 -15.81 -3.92
C GLY A 84 -15.89 -14.34 -4.09
N VAL A 85 -16.96 -13.87 -3.46
CA VAL A 85 -17.40 -12.47 -3.54
C VAL A 85 -17.13 -11.72 -2.25
N LEU A 86 -16.82 -10.44 -2.40
CA LEU A 86 -16.69 -9.46 -1.33
C LEU A 86 -18.04 -8.81 -1.04
N ASP A 87 -18.54 -8.96 0.18
CA ASP A 87 -19.75 -8.30 0.65
C ASP A 87 -19.37 -6.91 1.21
N VAL A 88 -19.30 -5.92 0.31
CA VAL A 88 -18.85 -4.56 0.64
C VAL A 88 -19.82 -3.82 1.54
N ASP A 89 -21.09 -4.20 1.47
CA ASP A 89 -22.15 -3.51 2.19
C ASP A 89 -22.52 -4.12 3.55
N ARG A 90 -21.76 -5.13 3.99
CA ARG A 90 -21.97 -5.79 5.26
C ARG A 90 -21.80 -4.82 6.44
N PHE A 91 -22.68 -4.95 7.43
CA PHE A 91 -22.62 -4.17 8.69
C PHE A 91 -22.50 -5.06 9.95
N GLY A 92 -22.25 -6.36 9.79
CA GLY A 92 -21.96 -7.25 10.92
C GLY A 92 -21.87 -8.73 10.54
N GLY A 93 -21.57 -9.57 11.53
CA GLY A 93 -21.48 -11.03 11.34
C GLY A 93 -22.83 -11.73 11.13
N GLY A 94 -22.82 -12.76 10.28
CA GLY A 94 -23.94 -13.69 10.04
C GLY A 94 -24.79 -13.37 8.81
N ASN A 95 -25.48 -14.38 8.28
CA ASN A 95 -26.19 -14.30 6.99
C ASN A 95 -27.31 -13.25 6.92
N SER A 96 -27.86 -12.81 8.06
CA SER A 96 -28.93 -11.81 8.09
C SER A 96 -28.43 -10.36 8.01
N ARG A 97 -27.12 -10.17 7.82
CA ARG A 97 -26.46 -8.85 7.76
C ARG A 97 -25.66 -8.67 6.47
N ALA A 98 -25.97 -9.48 5.45
CA ALA A 98 -25.41 -9.30 4.12
C ALA A 98 -25.79 -7.91 3.59
N GLY A 99 -24.86 -7.30 2.87
CA GLY A 99 -25.03 -6.04 2.17
C GLY A 99 -25.97 -6.14 0.97
N SER A 100 -26.21 -4.98 0.34
CA SER A 100 -26.94 -4.89 -0.91
C SER A 100 -26.04 -5.12 -2.12
N ASP A 101 -24.79 -4.66 -2.05
CA ASP A 101 -23.81 -4.80 -3.13
C ASP A 101 -22.74 -5.85 -2.83
N GLN A 102 -22.29 -6.56 -3.87
CA GLN A 102 -21.21 -7.54 -3.83
C GLN A 102 -20.20 -7.30 -4.93
N PHE A 103 -18.91 -7.39 -4.60
CA PHE A 103 -17.86 -7.26 -5.60
C PHE A 103 -17.16 -8.59 -5.87
N GLN A 104 -16.92 -8.88 -7.14
CA GLN A 104 -16.01 -9.94 -7.57
C GLN A 104 -14.68 -9.29 -7.97
N LEU A 105 -13.57 -9.71 -7.34
CA LEU A 105 -12.23 -9.29 -7.72
C LEU A 105 -11.52 -10.48 -8.37
N VAL A 106 -11.34 -10.40 -9.67
CA VAL A 106 -10.67 -11.43 -10.49
C VAL A 106 -9.24 -10.96 -10.74
N GLY A 107 -8.25 -11.68 -10.24
CA GLY A 107 -6.85 -11.31 -10.33
C GLY A 107 -6.24 -11.46 -11.72
N GLU A 108 -5.01 -10.96 -11.87
CA GLU A 108 -4.22 -11.15 -13.09
C GLU A 108 -4.02 -12.64 -13.39
N GLY A 109 -4.57 -13.10 -14.52
CA GLY A 109 -4.55 -14.53 -14.90
C GLY A 109 -5.87 -15.27 -14.68
N GLY A 110 -6.88 -14.61 -14.10
CA GLY A 110 -8.25 -15.11 -14.00
C GLY A 110 -8.57 -15.89 -12.72
N ASP A 111 -7.63 -15.95 -11.77
CA ASP A 111 -7.87 -16.51 -10.44
C ASP A 111 -8.50 -15.47 -9.53
N ASP A 112 -9.59 -15.83 -8.84
CA ASP A 112 -10.28 -14.92 -7.93
C ASP A 112 -9.42 -14.57 -6.70
N LEU A 113 -9.41 -13.29 -6.34
CA LEU A 113 -8.92 -12.88 -5.03
C LEU A 113 -9.87 -13.42 -3.96
N THR A 114 -9.31 -13.72 -2.80
CA THR A 114 -10.08 -14.26 -1.66
C THR A 114 -9.92 -13.46 -0.39
N VAL A 115 -8.95 -12.54 -0.35
CA VAL A 115 -8.68 -11.66 0.78
C VAL A 115 -8.10 -10.34 0.25
N ILE A 116 -8.61 -9.23 0.75
CA ILE A 116 -7.99 -7.90 0.61
C ILE A 116 -7.56 -7.39 1.98
N ARG A 117 -6.59 -6.50 2.03
CA ARG A 117 -6.13 -5.83 3.25
C ARG A 117 -6.55 -4.37 3.26
N TYR A 118 -6.87 -3.86 4.45
CA TYR A 118 -7.27 -2.47 4.67
C TYR A 118 -6.04 -1.60 4.90
N LEU A 119 -5.92 -0.50 4.16
CA LEU A 119 -4.80 0.44 4.20
C LEU A 119 -5.17 1.81 4.81
N GLY A 120 -6.28 1.88 5.54
CA GLY A 120 -6.68 3.13 6.19
C GLY A 120 -7.54 4.04 5.31
N ALA A 121 -7.58 5.32 5.70
CA ALA A 121 -8.27 6.39 5.00
C ALA A 121 -7.52 7.70 5.31
N LYS A 122 -7.29 8.54 4.29
CA LYS A 122 -6.63 9.84 4.52
C LYS A 122 -7.48 10.75 5.40
N GLU A 123 -6.81 11.63 6.14
CA GLU A 123 -7.49 12.65 6.95
C GLU A 123 -8.39 13.50 6.04
N ASN A 124 -9.68 13.59 6.38
CA ASN A 124 -10.72 14.27 5.60
C ASN A 124 -11.12 13.61 4.27
N SER A 125 -10.70 12.38 4.01
CA SER A 125 -11.27 11.54 2.95
C SER A 125 -12.39 10.67 3.50
N ASP A 126 -13.50 10.57 2.76
CA ASP A 126 -14.54 9.58 3.03
C ASP A 126 -14.16 8.19 2.45
N GLN A 127 -13.04 8.09 1.73
CA GLN A 127 -12.62 6.86 1.05
C GLN A 127 -11.71 6.02 1.93
N HIS A 128 -12.13 4.77 2.09
CA HIS A 128 -11.40 3.69 2.72
C HIS A 128 -10.69 2.85 1.67
N VAL A 129 -9.40 2.58 1.89
CA VAL A 129 -8.51 2.00 0.89
C VAL A 129 -8.25 0.53 1.18
N TYR A 130 -8.28 -0.28 0.13
CA TYR A 130 -7.99 -1.71 0.18
C TYR A 130 -7.10 -2.14 -0.98
N ALA A 131 -6.31 -3.19 -0.79
CA ALA A 131 -5.45 -3.79 -1.82
C ALA A 131 -5.30 -5.30 -1.62
N ASP A 132 -4.66 -6.02 -2.56
CA ASP A 132 -4.48 -7.49 -2.46
C ASP A 132 -3.68 -7.89 -1.21
N ALA A 133 -4.25 -8.73 -0.34
CA ALA A 133 -3.56 -9.16 0.88
C ALA A 133 -2.28 -9.97 0.61
N ASN A 134 -2.15 -10.60 -0.56
CA ASN A 134 -0.98 -11.42 -0.89
C ASN A 134 0.32 -10.61 -0.93
N THR A 135 0.29 -9.33 -1.30
CA THR A 135 1.46 -8.45 -1.29
C THR A 135 2.14 -8.44 0.08
N LEU A 136 1.35 -8.42 1.16
CA LEU A 136 1.87 -8.49 2.53
C LEU A 136 2.13 -9.93 3.00
N PHE A 137 1.26 -10.88 2.65
CA PHE A 137 1.41 -12.29 3.05
C PHE A 137 2.67 -12.96 2.49
N ASN A 138 3.13 -12.55 1.31
CA ASN A 138 4.42 -12.97 0.77
C ASN A 138 5.57 -12.63 1.75
N LEU A 139 5.57 -11.42 2.31
CA LEU A 139 6.56 -10.99 3.31
C LEU A 139 6.36 -11.71 4.65
N TYR A 140 5.12 -11.95 5.08
CA TYR A 140 4.84 -12.73 6.29
C TYR A 140 5.41 -14.14 6.22
N THR A 141 5.26 -14.80 5.06
CA THR A 141 5.79 -16.14 4.83
C THR A 141 7.32 -16.17 4.96
N GLN A 142 7.97 -15.09 4.56
CA GLN A 142 9.42 -15.00 4.49
C GLN A 142 10.07 -14.56 5.80
N PHE A 143 9.51 -13.54 6.45
CA PHE A 143 10.10 -12.89 7.62
C PHE A 143 9.35 -13.18 8.93
N GLY A 144 8.17 -13.80 8.83
CA GLY A 144 7.25 -14.01 9.94
C GLY A 144 6.37 -12.79 10.18
N ALA A 145 5.05 -12.99 10.28
CA ALA A 145 4.08 -11.90 10.44
C ALA A 145 4.38 -10.94 11.62
N ALA A 146 4.94 -11.45 12.72
CA ALA A 146 5.29 -10.64 13.89
C ALA A 146 6.46 -9.66 13.67
N ASN A 147 7.19 -9.78 12.55
CA ASN A 147 8.33 -8.94 12.20
C ASN A 147 8.05 -8.00 11.02
N VAL A 148 6.89 -8.13 10.38
CA VAL A 148 6.52 -7.32 9.22
C VAL A 148 5.48 -6.28 9.67
N LEU A 149 5.82 -5.03 9.42
CA LEU A 149 4.99 -3.85 9.59
C LEU A 149 4.61 -3.34 8.18
N GLU A 150 3.52 -2.60 8.09
CA GLU A 150 3.07 -1.98 6.85
C GLU A 150 2.72 -0.51 7.16
N GLY A 151 3.18 0.41 6.30
CA GLY A 151 2.69 1.79 6.27
C GLY A 151 1.37 1.86 5.51
N ASP A 152 0.48 2.75 5.93
CA ASP A 152 -0.86 2.88 5.38
C ASP A 152 -1.05 4.24 4.66
N VAL A 153 -2.27 4.68 4.31
CA VAL A 153 -2.45 5.97 3.60
C VAL A 153 -2.40 7.21 4.52
N SER A 154 -2.25 7.01 5.83
CA SER A 154 -2.22 8.01 6.89
C SER A 154 -0.79 8.46 7.20
N ASP A 155 -0.65 9.42 8.11
CA ASP A 155 0.65 9.85 8.63
C ASP A 155 0.91 9.15 9.98
N ASP A 156 1.80 8.15 10.00
CA ASP A 156 2.01 7.31 11.19
C ASP A 156 3.35 7.53 11.90
N THR A 157 3.44 7.02 13.12
CA THR A 157 4.72 6.79 13.80
C THR A 157 4.94 5.30 13.97
N ILE A 158 5.97 4.79 13.29
CA ILE A 158 6.27 3.35 13.22
C ILE A 158 7.52 3.06 14.06
N ASP A 159 7.41 2.17 15.05
CA ASP A 159 8.52 1.74 15.90
C ASP A 159 9.09 0.41 15.41
N MET A 160 10.28 0.46 14.83
CA MET A 160 11.02 -0.71 14.34
C MET A 160 11.97 -1.29 15.39
N SER A 161 11.89 -0.87 16.65
CA SER A 161 12.70 -1.45 17.71
C SER A 161 12.32 -2.91 18.05
N GLY A 162 13.24 -3.61 18.72
CA GLY A 162 13.02 -4.99 19.18
C GLY A 162 13.67 -6.08 18.34
N GLY A 163 14.63 -5.72 17.48
CA GLY A 163 15.37 -6.63 16.58
C GLY A 163 14.76 -6.67 15.18
N ALA A 164 15.44 -7.33 14.24
CA ALA A 164 15.11 -7.37 12.81
C ALA A 164 13.61 -7.29 12.46
N ARG A 165 13.23 -6.15 11.88
CA ARG A 165 11.90 -5.83 11.34
C ARG A 165 11.96 -5.57 9.84
N VAL A 166 10.79 -5.69 9.23
CA VAL A 166 10.55 -5.32 7.83
C VAL A 166 9.40 -4.33 7.81
N LEU A 167 9.58 -3.17 7.20
CA LEU A 167 8.52 -2.21 6.93
C LEU A 167 8.19 -2.25 5.44
N LEU A 168 6.98 -2.68 5.10
CA LEU A 168 6.42 -2.57 3.76
C LEU A 168 5.85 -1.16 3.56
N HIS A 169 6.26 -0.51 2.49
CA HIS A 169 5.71 0.72 1.96
C HIS A 169 5.27 0.45 0.52
N ASP A 170 4.01 0.05 0.34
CA ASP A 170 3.47 -0.48 -0.93
C ASP A 170 3.19 0.62 -1.96
N ASN A 171 4.23 1.33 -2.37
CA ASN A 171 4.14 2.44 -3.31
C ASN A 171 3.83 2.02 -4.77
N GLY A 172 3.88 0.73 -5.06
CA GLY A 172 3.42 0.14 -6.32
C GLY A 172 1.95 0.41 -6.59
N LEU A 173 1.14 0.58 -5.55
CA LEU A 173 -0.28 0.94 -5.64
C LEU A 173 -0.55 2.29 -6.32
N GLY A 174 0.49 3.12 -6.49
CA GLY A 174 0.36 4.45 -7.07
C GLY A 174 -0.47 5.43 -6.23
N LEU A 175 -0.63 5.12 -4.95
CA LEU A 175 -1.23 5.96 -3.92
C LEU A 175 -0.12 6.71 -3.16
N ASN A 176 -0.46 7.89 -2.63
CA ASN A 176 0.35 8.56 -1.63
C ASN A 176 0.06 7.93 -0.26
N LEU A 177 1.04 7.19 0.27
CA LEU A 177 0.96 6.50 1.56
C LEU A 177 1.28 7.40 2.77
N GLY A 178 0.98 8.69 2.66
CA GLY A 178 1.15 9.64 3.77
C GLY A 178 2.61 10.02 4.07
N GLY A 179 2.80 10.58 5.26
CA GLY A 179 4.07 11.03 5.82
C GLY A 179 4.41 10.29 7.11
N ASP A 180 5.18 9.21 7.00
CA ASP A 180 5.50 8.33 8.13
C ASP A 180 6.78 8.75 8.83
N THR A 181 6.77 8.67 10.16
CA THR A 181 7.97 8.80 10.99
C THR A 181 8.40 7.43 11.48
N VAL A 182 9.57 6.97 11.05
CA VAL A 182 10.13 5.67 11.44
C VAL A 182 11.19 5.86 12.53
N THR A 183 10.96 5.21 13.67
CA THR A 183 11.89 5.19 14.79
C THR A 183 12.51 3.82 14.97
N GLY A 184 13.73 3.76 15.53
CA GLY A 184 14.39 2.50 15.85
C GLY A 184 14.97 1.73 14.65
N PHE A 185 14.88 2.26 13.42
CA PHE A 185 15.45 1.63 12.22
C PHE A 185 16.96 1.40 12.35
N GLY A 186 17.36 0.14 12.33
CA GLY A 186 18.72 -0.33 12.57
C GLY A 186 19.34 -1.10 11.40
N ASP A 187 20.55 -1.60 11.61
CA ASP A 187 21.32 -2.30 10.58
C ASP A 187 20.71 -3.67 10.21
N ASP A 188 19.89 -4.29 11.06
CA ASP A 188 19.22 -5.56 10.81
C ASP A 188 17.79 -5.43 10.25
N ASP A 189 17.31 -4.19 10.06
CA ASP A 189 15.99 -3.90 9.54
C ASP A 189 15.97 -3.73 8.01
N LEU A 190 14.78 -3.90 7.43
CA LEU A 190 14.51 -3.68 6.01
C LEU A 190 13.38 -2.68 5.83
N PHE A 191 13.62 -1.71 4.95
CA PHE A 191 12.56 -0.95 4.29
C PHE A 191 12.30 -1.60 2.93
N VAL A 192 11.04 -1.93 2.64
CA VAL A 192 10.65 -2.67 1.45
C VAL A 192 9.60 -1.90 0.69
N THR A 193 9.83 -1.72 -0.61
CA THR A 193 8.89 -1.06 -1.51
C THR A 193 8.52 -1.99 -2.66
N THR A 194 7.38 -1.77 -3.31
CA THR A 194 6.91 -2.56 -4.46
C THR A 194 7.21 -1.88 -5.79
N SER A 195 7.50 -0.57 -5.78
CA SER A 195 8.13 0.16 -6.87
C SER A 195 9.47 0.75 -6.43
N LYS A 196 10.44 0.73 -7.34
CA LYS A 196 11.82 1.10 -7.01
C LYS A 196 11.95 2.59 -6.68
N LEU A 197 12.75 2.89 -5.66
CA LEU A 197 13.13 4.26 -5.27
C LEU A 197 14.11 4.91 -6.25
N TRP A 198 13.99 6.22 -6.42
CA TRP A 198 14.91 7.00 -7.25
C TRP A 198 16.31 7.13 -6.64
N ASP A 199 17.30 6.60 -7.37
CA ASP A 199 18.72 6.80 -7.10
C ASP A 199 19.30 7.78 -8.12
N LYS A 200 19.45 9.03 -7.70
CA LYS A 200 19.98 10.12 -8.53
C LYS A 200 21.36 9.83 -9.11
N THR A 201 22.18 9.03 -8.43
CA THR A 201 23.58 8.79 -8.79
C THR A 201 23.83 7.41 -9.38
N GLY A 202 22.87 6.50 -9.25
CA GLY A 202 22.97 5.11 -9.72
C GLY A 202 24.01 4.29 -8.96
N ASN A 203 24.37 4.67 -7.73
CA ASN A 203 25.39 4.01 -6.92
C ASN A 203 24.81 3.07 -5.84
N GLY A 204 23.50 2.91 -5.80
CA GLY A 204 22.77 2.13 -4.80
C GLY A 204 22.47 2.89 -3.51
N ILE A 205 22.74 4.20 -3.42
CA ILE A 205 22.46 5.02 -2.24
C ILE A 205 21.29 5.96 -2.54
N ILE A 206 20.20 5.77 -1.81
CA ILE A 206 18.99 6.60 -1.89
C ILE A 206 19.16 7.75 -0.90
N THR A 207 19.42 8.94 -1.44
CA THR A 207 19.58 10.17 -0.64
C THR A 207 18.25 10.84 -0.40
N PHE A 208 18.09 11.42 0.78
CA PHE A 208 16.88 12.14 1.15
C PHE A 208 16.86 13.56 0.57
N SER A 209 15.68 14.19 0.60
CA SER A 209 15.50 15.57 0.12
C SER A 209 16.09 16.58 1.12
N THR A 210 16.07 17.88 0.80
CA THR A 210 16.64 18.92 1.69
C THR A 210 15.91 19.09 3.03
N ASN A 211 14.72 18.51 3.17
CA ASN A 211 13.98 18.41 4.43
C ASN A 211 14.38 17.17 5.26
N GLU A 212 15.39 16.42 4.82
CA GLU A 212 15.89 15.20 5.48
C GLU A 212 14.89 14.04 5.52
N VAL A 213 13.88 14.08 4.63
CA VAL A 213 12.87 13.02 4.48
C VAL A 213 13.07 12.27 3.17
N LEU A 214 12.81 10.96 3.18
CA LEU A 214 12.74 10.15 1.96
C LEU A 214 11.45 10.47 1.22
N ASP A 215 11.57 10.90 -0.03
CA ASP A 215 10.45 10.95 -0.97
C ASP A 215 10.37 9.63 -1.74
N THR A 216 9.23 8.95 -1.66
CA THR A 216 9.07 7.64 -2.29
C THR A 216 8.49 7.77 -3.69
N SER A 217 8.95 6.92 -4.61
CA SER A 217 8.40 6.84 -5.98
C SER A 217 6.97 6.34 -5.96
N GLY A 218 6.20 6.59 -7.02
CA GLY A 218 4.87 6.02 -7.22
C GLY A 218 4.93 4.70 -8.01
N ALA A 219 3.79 4.28 -8.58
CA ALA A 219 3.63 3.02 -9.29
C ALA A 219 4.66 2.83 -10.41
N THR A 220 4.86 3.86 -11.23
CA THR A 220 5.79 3.81 -12.38
C THR A 220 7.24 4.17 -12.02
N GLY A 221 7.55 4.26 -10.73
CA GLY A 221 8.87 4.62 -10.22
C GLY A 221 9.98 3.67 -10.69
N PRO A 222 11.24 4.14 -10.77
CA PRO A 222 11.72 5.42 -10.23
C PRO A 222 11.74 6.56 -11.28
N ASP A 223 11.37 7.78 -10.88
CA ASP A 223 11.41 9.00 -11.70
C ASP A 223 12.31 10.09 -11.07
N GLY A 224 12.99 10.87 -11.92
CA GLY A 224 13.88 11.95 -11.47
C GLY A 224 13.17 13.10 -10.74
N SER A 225 11.84 13.19 -10.85
CA SER A 225 11.00 14.15 -10.15
C SER A 225 10.57 13.70 -8.75
N ASP A 226 10.66 12.40 -8.43
CA ASP A 226 10.21 11.84 -7.14
C ASP A 226 10.78 12.59 -5.92
N PRO A 227 12.08 12.97 -5.86
CA PRO A 227 12.62 13.74 -4.72
C PRO A 227 12.04 15.15 -4.52
N SER A 228 11.15 15.60 -5.41
CA SER A 228 10.46 16.89 -5.31
C SER A 228 8.95 16.76 -5.14
N THR A 229 8.38 15.59 -5.42
CA THR A 229 6.93 15.35 -5.46
C THR A 229 6.49 14.28 -4.47
N GLY A 230 7.34 13.31 -4.11
CA GLY A 230 7.02 12.21 -3.20
C GLY A 230 5.71 11.49 -3.56
N PRO A 231 5.51 11.03 -4.80
CA PRO A 231 4.22 10.50 -5.24
C PRO A 231 3.74 9.30 -4.44
N GLY A 232 4.65 8.44 -3.97
CA GLY A 232 4.30 7.30 -3.10
C GLY A 232 4.11 7.67 -1.62
N GLY A 233 4.21 8.95 -1.25
CA GLY A 233 4.31 9.42 0.13
C GLY A 233 5.76 9.68 0.54
N GLN A 234 5.94 9.90 1.84
CA GLN A 234 7.20 10.33 2.43
C GLN A 234 7.50 9.58 3.72
N VAL A 235 8.77 9.31 3.98
CA VAL A 235 9.20 8.60 5.19
C VAL A 235 10.39 9.30 5.83
N ASP A 236 10.23 9.75 7.07
CA ASP A 236 11.30 10.31 7.89
C ASP A 236 11.98 9.16 8.64
N PHE A 237 13.22 8.88 8.26
CA PHE A 237 14.08 7.97 9.00
C PHE A 237 15.11 8.76 9.79
N ASN A 238 15.48 8.26 10.97
CA ASN A 238 16.64 8.77 11.71
C ASN A 238 18.00 8.28 11.15
N VAL A 239 18.15 8.27 9.82
CA VAL A 239 19.39 7.97 9.08
C VAL A 239 19.52 8.95 7.89
N ASP A 240 20.72 9.13 7.34
CA ASP A 240 20.95 10.13 6.28
C ASP A 240 20.61 9.61 4.86
N ALA A 241 20.55 8.29 4.69
CA ALA A 241 20.32 7.64 3.41
C ALA A 241 19.96 6.16 3.60
N LEU A 242 19.32 5.58 2.59
CA LEU A 242 19.14 4.14 2.47
C LEU A 242 20.09 3.55 1.43
N THR A 243 20.48 2.30 1.61
CA THR A 243 21.26 1.51 0.65
C THR A 243 20.35 0.48 0.02
N TYR A 244 20.31 0.43 -1.31
CA TYR A 244 19.62 -0.60 -2.06
C TYR A 244 20.37 -1.93 -1.93
N LEU A 245 19.68 -2.94 -1.41
CA LEU A 245 20.24 -4.26 -1.09
C LEU A 245 19.94 -5.29 -2.19
N GLY A 246 18.84 -5.12 -2.91
CA GLY A 246 18.44 -6.02 -3.99
C GLY A 246 16.95 -5.96 -4.29
N MET A 247 16.52 -6.78 -5.23
CA MET A 247 15.11 -6.99 -5.57
C MET A 247 14.84 -8.49 -5.62
N ASN A 248 13.62 -8.88 -5.26
CA ASN A 248 13.10 -10.23 -5.45
C ASN A 248 11.65 -10.18 -5.95
N THR A 249 11.30 -11.06 -6.87
CA THR A 249 9.91 -11.22 -7.34
C THR A 249 9.30 -12.41 -6.63
N VAL A 250 8.20 -12.22 -5.88
CA VAL A 250 7.50 -13.32 -5.20
C VAL A 250 6.04 -13.32 -5.63
N ASN A 251 5.60 -14.44 -6.22
CA ASN A 251 4.22 -14.59 -6.71
C ASN A 251 3.75 -13.45 -7.63
N GLY A 252 4.65 -12.96 -8.49
CA GLY A 252 4.35 -11.87 -9.44
C GLY A 252 4.58 -10.46 -8.91
N VAL A 253 4.81 -10.30 -7.59
CA VAL A 253 5.07 -8.99 -6.97
C VAL A 253 6.58 -8.74 -6.87
N ASP A 254 7.04 -7.61 -7.38
CA ASP A 254 8.42 -7.16 -7.20
C ASP A 254 8.58 -6.48 -5.84
N TYR A 255 9.59 -6.88 -5.08
CA TYR A 255 9.96 -6.26 -3.80
C TYR A 255 11.38 -5.72 -3.89
N TYR A 256 11.54 -4.42 -3.62
CA TYR A 256 12.83 -3.74 -3.58
C TYR A 256 13.23 -3.54 -2.12
N TYR A 257 14.41 -4.03 -1.75
CA TYR A 257 14.88 -4.07 -0.37
C TYR A 257 15.93 -2.99 -0.13
N TYR A 258 15.76 -2.28 0.97
CA TYR A 258 16.63 -1.20 1.41
C TYR A 258 17.00 -1.36 2.87
N GLY A 259 18.20 -0.94 3.24
CA GLY A 259 18.67 -0.92 4.63
C GLY A 259 19.65 0.22 4.86
N THR A 260 20.32 0.23 6.01
CA THR A 260 21.41 1.19 6.28
C THR A 260 22.65 0.89 5.44
N ALA A 261 23.63 1.79 5.46
CA ALA A 261 24.95 1.57 4.82
C ALA A 261 25.73 0.37 5.41
N ASN A 262 25.39 -0.06 6.62
CA ASN A 262 26.01 -1.20 7.30
C ASN A 262 25.06 -2.39 7.40
N SER A 263 24.02 -2.44 6.56
CA SER A 263 22.96 -3.42 6.71
C SER A 263 23.50 -4.85 6.82
N THR A 264 22.99 -5.55 7.83
CA THR A 264 23.20 -6.96 8.13
C THR A 264 21.93 -7.79 7.92
N ALA A 265 20.86 -7.14 7.47
CA ALA A 265 19.56 -7.76 7.24
C ALA A 265 19.67 -8.94 6.27
N ALA A 266 18.99 -10.03 6.58
CA ALA A 266 18.96 -11.21 5.74
C ALA A 266 17.94 -11.00 4.61
N LEU A 267 18.43 -10.95 3.37
CA LEU A 267 17.56 -10.92 2.19
C LEU A 267 16.95 -12.31 1.89
N PRO A 268 15.80 -12.36 1.21
CA PRO A 268 15.32 -13.60 0.63
C PRO A 268 16.37 -14.25 -0.26
N PRO A 269 16.37 -15.59 -0.37
CA PRO A 269 16.99 -16.21 -1.54
C PRO A 269 16.29 -15.68 -2.80
N LEU A 270 17.09 -15.28 -3.79
CA LEU A 270 16.58 -14.91 -5.11
C LEU A 270 15.84 -16.13 -5.70
N SER A 271 14.58 -15.94 -6.12
CA SER A 271 13.79 -16.95 -6.82
C SER A 271 14.12 -17.00 -8.32
#